data_AF-A0A024K2K3-F1
#
_entry.id   AF-A0A024K2K3-F1
#
_cell.length_a   1.000
_cell.length_b   1.000
_cell.length_c   1.000
_cell.angle_alpha   90.00
_cell.angle_beta   90.00
_cell.angle_gamma   90.00
#
_symmetry.space_group_name_H-M   'P 1'
#
loop_
_entity.id
_entity.type
_entity.pdbx_description
1 polymer ?
#
loop_
_entity_poly.entity_id
_entity_poly.type
_entity_poly.pdbx_seq_one_letter_code
_entity_poly.pdbx_strand_id
1 'polypeptide(L)'
;MVTDAWLPNELADKLTGRALRREPLYELLSDAGVEVERMRHEITAEIAGPRHARLLDTAIGAALLRVNRLAFVADRPHHYLSILLSPSRSRVLMSQSAVELETGDGLAIAHDARRDSRQRTSPTPGTNRPTVAE
;
A
#
# COMPACT_ATOMS: atom_id res chain seq x y z
N MET A 1 -11.32 -5.63 13.39
CA MET A 1 -10.24 -5.02 12.61
C MET A 1 -9.12 -4.67 13.56
N VAL A 2 -7.88 -4.81 13.13
CA VAL A 2 -6.68 -4.33 13.85
C VAL A 2 -5.93 -3.42 12.90
N THR A 3 -5.54 -2.24 13.36
CA THR A 3 -4.81 -1.26 12.56
C THR A 3 -3.52 -0.88 13.27
N ASP A 4 -2.40 -1.03 12.57
CA ASP A 4 -1.11 -0.47 12.95
C ASP A 4 -0.82 0.74 12.03
N ALA A 5 -0.27 1.81 12.61
CA ALA A 5 -0.02 3.08 11.92
C ALA A 5 1.42 3.54 12.15
N TRP A 6 2.09 3.91 11.06
CA TRP A 6 3.42 4.53 11.07
C TRP A 6 3.29 5.94 10.54
N LEU A 7 3.57 6.90 11.42
CA LEU A 7 3.30 8.32 11.23
C LEU A 7 4.60 9.11 11.37
N PRO A 8 4.73 10.27 10.69
CA PRO A 8 5.83 11.20 10.94
C PRO A 8 5.94 11.59 12.41
N ASN A 9 7.17 11.67 12.92
CA ASN A 9 7.42 11.94 14.34
C ASN A 9 6.93 13.33 14.78
N GLU A 10 6.90 14.30 13.86
CA GLU A 10 6.34 15.65 14.09
C GLU A 10 4.86 15.67 14.48
N LEU A 11 4.14 14.56 14.28
CA LEU A 11 2.74 14.43 14.68
C LEU A 11 2.55 13.79 16.06
N ALA A 12 3.62 13.37 16.74
CA ALA A 12 3.53 12.61 17.99
C ALA A 12 2.77 13.35 19.11
N ASP A 13 2.93 14.67 19.20
CA ASP A 13 2.26 15.49 20.22
C ASP A 13 0.77 15.68 19.94
N LYS A 14 0.36 15.59 18.67
CA LYS A 14 -1.04 15.73 18.24
C LYS A 14 -1.76 14.38 18.26
N LEU A 15 -1.09 13.32 17.80
CA LEU A 15 -1.64 11.97 17.63
C LEU A 15 -1.42 11.09 18.85
N THR A 16 -1.92 11.56 20.00
CA THR A 16 -1.84 10.79 21.24
C THR A 16 -2.93 9.72 21.32
N GLY A 17 -2.71 8.68 22.13
CA GLY A 17 -3.76 7.69 22.41
C GLY A 17 -5.02 8.30 23.04
N ARG A 18 -4.92 9.46 23.71
CA ARG A 18 -6.08 10.19 24.23
C ARG A 18 -6.88 10.86 23.11
N ALA A 19 -6.19 11.49 22.15
CA ALA A 19 -6.82 12.12 20.99
C ALA A 19 -7.53 11.07 20.12
N LEU A 20 -6.83 9.99 19.77
CA LEU A 20 -7.35 8.90 18.92
C LEU A 20 -8.54 8.13 19.51
N ARG A 21 -8.79 8.24 20.83
CA ARG A 21 -10.01 7.70 21.47
C ARG A 21 -11.24 8.59 21.29
N ARG A 22 -11.05 9.85 20.92
CA ARG A 22 -12.11 10.85 20.80
C ARG A 22 -12.39 11.22 19.34
N GLU A 23 -11.36 11.20 18.52
CA GLU A 23 -11.41 11.71 17.16
C GLU A 23 -10.74 10.73 16.18
N PRO A 24 -11.31 10.52 14.97
CA PRO A 24 -10.69 9.72 13.93
C PRO A 24 -9.32 10.25 13.51
N LEU A 25 -8.41 9.34 13.16
CA LEU A 25 -7.05 9.68 12.73
C LEU A 25 -7.02 10.73 11.61
N TYR A 26 -7.88 10.60 10.59
CA TYR A 26 -7.84 11.51 9.43
C TYR A 26 -8.40 12.90 9.72
N GLU A 27 -9.28 13.05 10.71
CA GLU A 27 -9.72 14.38 11.18
C GLU A 27 -8.56 15.05 11.92
N LEU A 28 -7.90 14.35 12.83
CA LEU A 28 -6.71 14.85 13.53
C LEU A 28 -5.55 15.23 12.58
N LEU A 29 -5.39 14.48 11.47
CA LEU A 29 -4.42 14.81 10.42
C LEU A 29 -4.81 16.10 9.69
N SER A 30 -6.08 16.23 9.31
CA SER A 30 -6.61 17.45 8.67
C SER A 30 -6.41 18.67 9.56
N ASP A 31 -6.75 18.56 10.85
CA ASP A 31 -6.55 19.61 11.85
C ASP A 31 -5.07 19.95 12.08
N ALA A 32 -4.18 18.99 11.82
CA ALA A 32 -2.74 19.22 11.83
C ALA A 32 -2.21 19.89 10.55
N GLY A 33 -3.06 20.16 9.55
CA GLY A 33 -2.72 20.74 8.26
C GLY A 33 -2.23 19.73 7.22
N VAL A 34 -2.52 18.44 7.41
CA VAL A 34 -2.09 17.38 6.48
C VAL A 34 -3.17 17.14 5.42
N GLU A 35 -2.84 17.50 4.18
CA GLU A 35 -3.71 17.28 3.02
C GLU A 35 -3.21 16.07 2.21
N VAL A 36 -3.97 14.96 2.24
CA VAL A 36 -3.62 13.76 1.46
C VAL A 36 -4.06 13.93 0.02
N GLU A 37 -3.09 13.98 -0.89
CA GLU A 37 -3.34 14.12 -2.33
C GLU A 37 -3.65 12.79 -3.00
N ARG A 38 -2.99 11.72 -2.54
CA ARG A 38 -3.10 10.39 -3.14
C ARG A 38 -2.92 9.30 -2.10
N MET A 39 -3.66 8.22 -2.25
CA MET A 39 -3.56 7.04 -1.39
C MET A 39 -3.37 5.80 -2.25
N ARG A 40 -2.28 5.04 -2.00
CA ARG A 40 -2.10 3.73 -2.62
C ARG A 40 -2.58 2.65 -1.66
N HIS A 41 -3.51 1.82 -2.12
CA HIS A 41 -4.02 0.67 -1.39
C HIS A 41 -3.42 -0.61 -1.98
N GLU A 42 -2.89 -1.46 -1.13
CA GLU A 42 -2.46 -2.81 -1.47
C GLU A 42 -3.27 -3.78 -0.61
N ILE A 43 -3.93 -4.74 -1.26
CA ILE A 43 -4.80 -5.72 -0.61
C ILE A 43 -4.18 -7.09 -0.83
N THR A 44 -3.92 -7.80 0.25
CA THR A 44 -3.33 -9.15 0.23
C THR A 44 -4.00 -10.05 1.26
N ALA A 45 -3.62 -11.32 1.28
CA ALA A 45 -4.08 -12.31 2.24
C ALA A 45 -2.98 -12.61 3.27
N GLU A 46 -3.39 -12.90 4.50
CA GLU A 46 -2.52 -13.34 5.58
C GLU A 46 -3.17 -14.48 6.37
N ILE A 47 -2.36 -15.33 6.99
CA ILE A 47 -2.83 -16.32 7.95
C ILE A 47 -2.72 -15.75 9.37
N ALA A 48 -3.81 -15.85 10.13
CA ALA A 48 -3.88 -15.35 11.50
C ALA A 48 -2.88 -16.07 12.42
N GLY A 49 -1.82 -15.37 12.81
CA GLY A 49 -0.97 -15.77 13.93
C GLY A 49 -1.65 -15.57 15.29
N PRO A 50 -1.07 -16.07 16.40
CA PRO A 50 -1.69 -16.06 17.73
C PRO A 50 -2.18 -14.68 18.21
N ARG A 51 -1.40 -13.62 17.95
CA ARG A 51 -1.77 -12.24 18.33
C ARG A 51 -3.00 -11.76 17.57
N HIS A 52 -3.01 -11.88 16.25
CA HIS A 52 -4.10 -11.37 15.41
C HIS A 52 -5.36 -12.21 15.58
N ALA A 53 -5.23 -13.53 15.72
CA ALA A 53 -6.34 -14.43 16.05
C ALA A 53 -7.08 -13.97 17.32
N ARG A 54 -6.34 -13.66 18.39
CA ARG A 54 -6.90 -13.15 19.64
C ARG A 54 -7.56 -11.78 19.48
N LEU A 55 -6.87 -10.83 18.84
CA LEU A 55 -7.38 -9.45 18.69
C LEU A 55 -8.61 -9.36 17.78
N LEU A 56 -8.72 -10.28 16.81
CA LEU A 56 -9.83 -10.32 15.84
C LEU A 56 -10.94 -11.29 16.23
N ASP A 57 -10.79 -11.99 17.36
CA ASP A 57 -11.71 -13.04 17.82
C ASP A 57 -11.97 -14.09 16.72
N THR A 58 -10.87 -14.71 16.27
CA THR A 58 -10.90 -15.76 15.25
C THR A 58 -9.91 -16.88 15.59
N ALA A 59 -9.96 -17.97 14.83
CA ALA A 59 -9.06 -19.09 15.01
C ALA A 59 -7.63 -18.74 14.57
N ILE A 60 -6.63 -19.28 15.28
CA ILE A 60 -5.26 -19.35 14.75
C ILE A 60 -5.30 -20.14 13.44
N GLY A 61 -4.62 -19.65 12.41
CA GLY A 61 -4.67 -20.25 11.09
C GLY A 61 -5.82 -19.77 10.20
N ALA A 62 -6.76 -18.95 10.72
CA ALA A 62 -7.81 -18.38 9.90
C ALA A 62 -7.24 -17.44 8.83
N ALA A 63 -7.89 -17.40 7.66
CA ALA A 63 -7.57 -16.43 6.63
C ALA A 63 -7.95 -15.01 7.07
N LEU A 64 -7.06 -14.05 6.82
CA LEU A 64 -7.26 -12.62 7.04
C LEU A 64 -7.05 -11.88 5.72
N LEU A 65 -7.75 -10.75 5.58
CA LEU A 65 -7.44 -9.75 4.56
C LEU A 65 -6.52 -8.70 5.20
N ARG A 66 -5.39 -8.40 4.54
CA ARG A 66 -4.51 -7.29 4.90
C ARG A 66 -4.68 -6.18 3.88
N VAL A 67 -4.96 -4.98 4.36
CA VAL A 67 -5.02 -3.75 3.56
C VAL A 67 -3.91 -2.83 4.03
N ASN A 68 -2.90 -2.66 3.19
CA ASN A 68 -1.81 -1.72 3.38
C ASN A 68 -2.14 -0.42 2.65
N ARG A 69 -1.98 0.71 3.32
CA ARG A 69 -2.25 2.04 2.75
C ARG A 69 -1.01 2.89 2.87
N LEU A 70 -0.59 3.50 1.77
CA LEU A 70 0.47 4.50 1.75
C LEU A 70 -0.10 5.83 1.26
N ALA A 71 -0.12 6.82 2.15
CA ALA A 71 -0.57 8.16 1.83
C ALA A 71 0.57 8.99 1.27
N PHE A 72 0.23 9.87 0.33
CA PHE A 72 1.14 10.83 -0.28
C PHE A 72 0.63 12.25 0.00
N VAL A 73 1.56 13.12 0.38
CA VAL A 73 1.35 14.55 0.67
C VAL A 73 2.49 15.30 -0.02
N ALA A 74 2.17 16.33 -0.83
CA ALA A 74 3.13 16.99 -1.71
C ALA A 74 3.96 15.98 -2.54
N ASP A 75 3.25 15.01 -3.14
CA ASP A 75 3.78 13.85 -3.90
C ASP A 75 4.87 13.02 -3.18
N ARG A 76 4.97 13.11 -1.85
CA ARG A 76 5.93 12.32 -1.05
C ARG A 76 5.21 11.35 -0.12
N PRO A 77 5.74 10.13 0.09
CA PRO A 77 5.21 9.21 1.09
C PRO A 77 5.16 9.87 2.46
N HIS A 78 3.99 9.86 3.09
CA HIS A 78 3.77 10.55 4.36
C HIS A 78 3.53 9.58 5.51
N HIS A 79 2.48 8.77 5.44
CA HIS A 79 2.15 7.80 6.49
C HIS A 79 1.71 6.48 5.89
N TYR A 80 1.95 5.41 6.65
CA TYR A 80 1.61 4.05 6.26
C TYR A 80 0.67 3.43 7.30
N LEU A 81 -0.40 2.80 6.83
CA LEU A 81 -1.32 2.02 7.66
C LEU A 81 -1.30 0.57 7.22
N SER A 82 -1.33 -0.35 8.17
CA SER A 82 -1.55 -1.76 7.91
C SER A 82 -2.76 -2.24 8.69
N ILE A 83 -3.78 -2.70 7.96
CA ILE A 83 -5.09 -3.01 8.49
C ILE A 83 -5.39 -4.49 8.26
N LEU A 84 -5.62 -5.23 9.34
CA LEU A 84 -6.07 -6.61 9.29
C LEU A 84 -7.57 -6.72 9.55
N LEU A 85 -8.23 -7.46 8.66
CA LEU A 85 -9.66 -7.70 8.65
C LEU A 85 -9.94 -9.19 8.66
N SER A 86 -10.95 -9.60 9.42
CA SER A 86 -11.49 -10.96 9.29
C SER A 86 -12.49 -11.00 8.11
N PRO A 87 -12.32 -11.90 7.13
CA PRO A 87 -13.23 -12.01 6.00
C PRO A 87 -14.63 -12.50 6.39
N SER A 88 -14.82 -13.07 7.58
CA SER A 88 -16.15 -13.43 8.09
C SER A 88 -16.99 -12.22 8.48
N ARG A 89 -16.36 -11.06 8.71
CA ARG A 89 -17.02 -9.84 9.20
C ARG A 89 -16.78 -8.61 8.33
N SER A 90 -15.96 -8.72 7.28
CA SER A 90 -15.52 -7.57 6.50
C SER A 90 -15.30 -7.95 5.05
N ARG A 91 -15.59 -7.00 4.16
CA ARG A 91 -15.33 -7.10 2.72
C ARG A 91 -14.67 -5.80 2.28
N VAL A 92 -13.78 -5.88 1.30
CA VAL A 92 -13.26 -4.70 0.61
C VAL A 92 -14.13 -4.47 -0.62
N LEU A 93 -14.77 -3.31 -0.68
CA LEU A 93 -15.56 -2.89 -1.83
C LEU A 93 -14.80 -1.78 -2.54
N MET A 94 -14.69 -1.89 -3.86
CA MET A 94 -14.13 -0.86 -4.72
C MET A 94 -15.19 -0.46 -5.73
N SER A 95 -15.32 0.84 -5.94
CA SER A 95 -16.17 1.41 -6.99
C SER A 95 -15.29 2.32 -7.83
N GLN A 96 -15.41 2.19 -9.14
CA GLN A 96 -14.63 2.95 -10.12
C GLN A 96 -15.62 3.44 -11.17
N SER A 97 -15.40 4.66 -11.64
CA SER A 97 -16.03 5.20 -12.83
C SER A 97 -15.51 4.48 -14.08
N ALA A 98 -16.22 4.61 -15.20
CA ALA A 98 -15.75 4.07 -16.48
C ALA A 98 -14.40 4.66 -16.90
N VAL A 99 -14.18 5.95 -16.65
CA VAL A 99 -12.92 6.65 -16.97
C VAL A 99 -11.74 6.11 -16.17
N GLU A 100 -11.94 5.82 -14.88
CA GLU A 100 -10.89 5.22 -14.03
C GLU A 100 -10.56 3.77 -14.47
N LEU A 101 -11.54 3.02 -14.96
CA LEU A 101 -11.31 1.69 -15.53
C LEU A 101 -10.53 1.74 -16.84
N GLU A 102 -10.82 2.72 -17.72
CA GLU A 102 -10.14 2.88 -19.01
C GLU A 102 -8.69 3.33 -18.87
N THR A 103 -8.42 4.22 -17.92
CA THR A 103 -7.06 4.73 -17.65
C THR A 103 -6.17 3.71 -16.96
N GLY A 104 -6.74 2.75 -16.23
CA GLY A 104 -6.00 1.72 -15.51
C GLY A 104 -5.30 2.23 -14.23
N ASP A 105 -5.55 3.48 -13.85
CA ASP A 105 -4.91 4.12 -12.70
C ASP A 105 -5.55 3.73 -11.36
N GLY A 106 -6.75 3.13 -11.37
CA GLY A 106 -7.51 2.77 -10.17
C GLY A 106 -7.18 1.41 -9.55
N LEU A 107 -6.67 0.46 -10.33
CA LEU A 107 -6.35 -0.90 -9.88
C LEU A 107 -5.28 -1.55 -10.76
N ALA A 108 -4.29 -2.17 -10.12
CA ALA A 108 -3.31 -3.02 -10.80
C ALA A 108 -3.25 -4.39 -10.12
N ILE A 109 -3.06 -5.45 -10.92
CA ILE A 109 -2.70 -6.77 -10.41
C ILE A 109 -1.18 -6.88 -10.47
N ALA A 110 -0.54 -6.87 -9.30
CA ALA A 110 0.89 -7.07 -9.18
C ALA A 110 1.20 -8.55 -8.93
N HIS A 111 2.20 -9.07 -9.62
CA HIS A 111 2.78 -10.38 -9.36
C HIS A 111 4.21 -10.19 -8.87
N ASP A 112 4.55 -10.81 -7.74
CA ASP A 112 5.93 -10.89 -7.24
C ASP A 112 6.74 -11.88 -8.10
N ALA A 113 6.91 -11.56 -9.38
CA ALA A 113 7.84 -12.26 -10.23
C ALA A 113 9.24 -11.97 -9.70
N ARG A 114 9.98 -13.01 -9.27
CA ARG A 114 11.42 -12.88 -9.04
C ARG A 114 12.01 -12.30 -10.32
N ARG A 115 12.48 -11.04 -10.28
CA ARG A 115 13.27 -10.48 -11.38
C ARG A 115 14.49 -11.38 -11.52
N ASP A 116 14.53 -12.18 -12.60
CA ASP A 116 15.73 -12.91 -12.95
C ASP A 116 16.80 -11.87 -13.28
N SER A 117 17.81 -11.76 -12.42
CA SER A 117 18.90 -10.78 -12.52
C SER A 117 19.83 -11.02 -13.72
N ARG A 118 19.41 -11.82 -14.70
CA ARG A 118 20.20 -12.25 -15.87
C ARG A 118 19.82 -11.56 -17.17
N GLN A 119 18.74 -10.78 -17.24
CA GLN A 119 18.39 -9.99 -18.43
C GLN A 119 18.90 -8.54 -18.35
N ARG A 120 20.20 -8.37 -18.12
CA ARG A 120 20.86 -7.08 -18.31
C ARG A 120 22.23 -7.23 -18.95
N THR A 121 22.30 -7.97 -20.05
CA THR A 121 23.31 -7.79 -21.10
C THR A 121 22.77 -8.39 -22.42
N SER A 122 22.05 -7.59 -23.19
CA SER A 122 22.01 -7.80 -24.65
C SER A 122 22.97 -6.78 -25.28
N PRO A 123 23.97 -7.21 -26.06
CA PRO A 123 24.91 -6.31 -26.70
C PRO A 123 24.26 -5.57 -27.88
N THR A 124 24.63 -4.30 -28.05
CA THR A 124 24.23 -3.43 -29.15
C THR A 124 24.51 -4.06 -30.52
N PRO A 125 23.58 -4.03 -31.51
CA PRO A 125 23.84 -4.52 -32.85
C PRO A 125 24.88 -3.65 -33.56
N GLY A 126 25.81 -4.31 -34.26
CA GLY A 126 27.03 -3.72 -34.79
C GLY A 126 26.85 -2.66 -35.87
N THR A 127 27.73 -1.66 -35.81
CA THR A 127 27.99 -0.73 -36.92
C THR A 127 28.92 -1.44 -37.91
N ASN A 128 28.34 -2.02 -38.96
CA ASN A 128 29.10 -2.56 -40.09
C ASN A 128 29.55 -1.38 -40.97
N ARG A 129 30.86 -1.12 -41.03
CA ARG A 129 31.47 -0.15 -41.95
C ARG A 129 32.47 -0.93 -42.81
N PRO A 130 32.22 -1.12 -44.12
CA PRO A 130 33.18 -1.79 -44.97
C PRO A 130 34.36 -0.86 -45.28
N THR A 131 35.56 -1.32 -44.94
CA THR A 131 36.83 -0.83 -45.45
C THR A 131 36.98 -1.28 -46.90
N VAL A 132 37.14 -0.34 -47.83
CA VAL A 132 37.72 -0.61 -49.14
C VAL A 132 38.98 0.23 -49.23
N ALA A 133 40.11 -0.44 -49.41
CA ALA A 133 41.38 0.15 -49.78
C ALA A 133 41.62 -0.14 -51.26
N GLU A 134 42.27 0.84 -51.91
CA GLU A 134 42.67 0.96 -53.32
C GLU A 134 41.62 1.44 -54.33
#